data_AF-G9AA65-F1
#
_entry.id   AF-G9AA65-F1
#
_cell.length_a   1.000
_cell.length_b   1.000
_cell.length_c   1.000
_cell.angle_alpha   90.00
_cell.angle_beta   90.00
_cell.angle_gamma   90.00
#
_symmetry.space_group_name_H-M   'P 1'
#
loop_
_entity.id
_entity.type
_entity.pdbx_description
1 polymer ?
#
loop_
_entity_poly.entity_id
_entity_poly.type
_entity_poly.pdbx_seq_one_letter_code
_entity_poly.pdbx_strand_id
1 'polypeptide(L)'
;MNTTVQSLQRRLIALGFPLPEFGADGDPGAETLAAVGKALDELEGRRGPTGDGPPVSLPPSPKPSASLVPAEWMPAAEMERIICHWTAGTHQASEFDRSHYHMLIEADGKLVRGIPSIKLNEAPAKKGYAAHTLNCNSGSIGVSLCCMGGSNEAPFDPGKYPMTREQWDALTGVVADLCRRYSIPIKDTTVLSHAEVQNNLGIQQRNKWDFTRLAFDPSVKGAKACGDKLRAEAKAKL
;
A
#
# COMPACT_ATOMS: atom_id res chain seq x y z
N MET A 1 -5.43 -19.01 -22.53
CA MET A 1 -6.05 -19.70 -21.38
C MET A 1 -5.65 -18.92 -20.14
N ASN A 2 -6.59 -18.46 -19.31
CA ASN A 2 -6.25 -17.78 -18.07
C ASN A 2 -5.66 -18.81 -17.10
N THR A 3 -4.35 -18.79 -16.90
CA THR A 3 -3.65 -19.68 -15.98
C THR A 3 -3.92 -19.19 -14.55
N THR A 4 -4.75 -19.91 -13.81
CA THR A 4 -4.98 -19.68 -12.37
C THR A 4 -4.11 -20.63 -11.54
N VAL A 5 -3.89 -20.32 -10.26
CA VAL A 5 -3.21 -21.23 -9.30
C VAL A 5 -3.90 -22.60 -9.30
N GLN A 6 -5.24 -22.61 -9.31
CA GLN A 6 -6.02 -23.84 -9.40
C GLN A 6 -5.71 -24.66 -10.68
N SER A 7 -5.51 -24.00 -11.83
CA SER A 7 -5.15 -24.69 -13.07
C SER A 7 -3.73 -25.27 -13.02
N LEU A 8 -2.80 -24.61 -12.33
CA LEU A 8 -1.44 -25.11 -12.09
C LEU A 8 -1.48 -26.34 -11.18
N GLN A 9 -2.20 -26.28 -10.07
CA GLN A 9 -2.36 -27.39 -9.13
C GLN A 9 -2.95 -28.63 -9.81
N ARG A 10 -4.00 -28.46 -10.62
CA ARG A 10 -4.57 -29.57 -11.42
C ARG A 10 -3.53 -30.20 -12.35
N ARG A 11 -2.68 -29.38 -12.96
CA ARG A 11 -1.61 -29.84 -13.84
C ARG A 11 -0.52 -30.58 -13.07
N LEU A 12 -0.13 -30.12 -11.89
CA LEU A 12 0.85 -30.80 -11.01
C LEU A 12 0.33 -32.19 -10.61
N ILE A 13 -0.92 -32.27 -10.16
CA ILE A 13 -1.57 -33.54 -9.80
C ILE A 13 -1.59 -34.49 -11.00
N ALA A 14 -1.99 -34.00 -12.19
CA ALA A 14 -2.03 -34.81 -13.41
C ALA A 14 -0.65 -35.32 -13.86
N LEU A 15 0.42 -34.60 -13.50
CA LEU A 15 1.81 -34.98 -13.79
C LEU A 15 2.42 -35.87 -12.69
N GLY A 16 1.66 -36.24 -11.66
CA GLY A 16 2.12 -37.12 -10.59
C GLY A 16 2.80 -36.41 -9.42
N PHE A 17 2.67 -35.09 -9.31
CA PHE A 17 3.10 -34.33 -8.13
C PHE A 17 1.88 -34.14 -7.21
N PRO A 18 1.73 -34.98 -6.16
CA PRO A 18 0.53 -35.00 -5.36
C PRO A 18 0.41 -33.74 -4.51
N LEU A 19 -0.84 -33.32 -4.36
CA LEU A 19 -1.26 -32.28 -3.42
C LEU A 19 -2.22 -32.95 -2.41
N PRO A 20 -1.70 -33.69 -1.40
CA PRO A 20 -2.50 -34.58 -0.58
C PRO A 20 -3.48 -33.91 0.40
N GLU A 21 -3.17 -32.72 0.91
CA GLU A 21 -3.98 -32.08 1.97
C GLU A 21 -5.11 -31.24 1.38
N PHE A 22 -4.81 -30.39 0.39
CA PHE A 22 -5.77 -29.41 -0.12
C PHE A 22 -6.11 -29.57 -1.60
N GLY A 23 -5.27 -30.29 -2.36
CA GLY A 23 -5.50 -30.50 -3.78
C GLY A 23 -5.46 -29.19 -4.60
N ALA A 24 -6.37 -29.05 -5.55
CA ALA A 24 -6.46 -27.86 -6.40
C ALA A 24 -7.47 -26.83 -5.83
N ASP A 25 -7.09 -26.20 -4.72
CA ASP A 25 -7.91 -25.24 -3.98
C ASP A 25 -7.76 -23.78 -4.45
N GLY A 26 -6.74 -23.49 -5.26
CA GLY A 26 -6.41 -22.13 -5.73
C GLY A 26 -5.48 -21.33 -4.80
N ASP A 27 -5.02 -21.91 -3.68
CA ASP A 27 -4.08 -21.29 -2.75
C ASP A 27 -2.64 -21.77 -3.05
N PRO A 28 -1.67 -20.86 -3.29
CA PRO A 28 -0.26 -21.23 -3.51
C PRO A 28 0.47 -21.60 -2.20
N GLY A 29 -0.19 -22.31 -1.29
CA GLY A 29 0.35 -22.72 0.00
C GLY A 29 1.58 -23.64 -0.09
N ALA A 30 2.08 -24.04 1.09
CA ALA A 30 3.34 -24.78 1.22
C ALA A 30 3.40 -26.07 0.36
N GLU A 31 2.28 -26.77 0.23
CA GLU A 31 2.19 -27.99 -0.56
C GLU A 31 2.30 -27.73 -2.06
N THR A 32 1.62 -26.69 -2.57
CA THR A 32 1.75 -26.22 -3.95
C THR A 32 3.20 -25.84 -4.26
N LEU A 33 3.86 -25.11 -3.37
CA LEU A 33 5.27 -24.72 -3.52
C LEU A 33 6.20 -25.95 -3.53
N ALA A 34 5.97 -26.91 -2.64
CA ALA A 34 6.76 -28.15 -2.60
C ALA A 34 6.59 -28.99 -3.87
N ALA A 35 5.37 -29.10 -4.39
CA ALA A 35 5.08 -29.80 -5.65
C ALA A 35 5.72 -29.11 -6.86
N VAL A 36 5.68 -27.77 -6.92
CA VAL A 36 6.38 -27.00 -7.96
C VAL A 36 7.89 -27.20 -7.85
N GLY A 37 8.46 -27.15 -6.64
CA GLY A 37 9.89 -27.39 -6.41
C GLY A 37 10.33 -28.74 -6.95
N LYS A 38 9.63 -29.83 -6.57
CA LYS A 38 9.92 -31.18 -7.08
C LYS A 38 9.83 -31.27 -8.61
N ALA A 39 8.84 -30.61 -9.21
CA ALA A 39 8.70 -30.59 -10.66
C ALA A 39 9.86 -29.84 -11.35
N LEU A 40 10.38 -28.78 -10.73
CA LEU A 40 11.55 -28.05 -11.21
C LEU A 40 12.83 -28.87 -11.02
N ASP A 41 13.00 -29.55 -9.89
CA ASP A 41 14.15 -30.43 -9.64
C ASP A 41 14.21 -31.57 -10.67
N GLU A 42 13.05 -32.18 -10.98
CA GLU A 42 12.98 -33.21 -12.02
C GLU A 42 13.27 -32.64 -13.43
N LEU A 43 12.81 -31.42 -13.70
CA LEU A 43 13.10 -30.73 -14.95
C LEU A 43 14.59 -30.40 -15.08
N GLU A 44 15.22 -29.97 -14.00
CA GLU A 44 16.66 -29.71 -13.92
C GLU A 44 17.46 -31.00 -14.11
N GLY A 45 17.05 -32.11 -13.49
CA GLY A 45 17.66 -33.42 -13.71
C GLY A 45 17.58 -33.89 -15.17
N ARG A 46 16.51 -33.52 -15.89
CA ARG A 46 16.31 -33.90 -17.31
C ARG A 46 17.00 -32.96 -18.30
N ARG A 47 17.14 -31.68 -17.97
CA ARG A 47 17.65 -30.63 -18.88
C ARG A 47 19.06 -30.13 -18.53
N GLY A 48 19.55 -30.44 -17.33
CA GLY A 48 20.68 -29.73 -16.73
C GLY A 48 20.29 -28.31 -16.28
N PRO A 49 21.16 -27.64 -15.51
CA PRO A 49 20.89 -26.32 -14.89
C PRO A 49 20.61 -25.18 -15.88
N THR A 50 20.89 -25.36 -17.18
CA THR A 50 20.65 -24.34 -18.23
C THR A 50 19.75 -24.82 -19.37
N GLY A 51 19.41 -26.11 -19.45
CA GLY A 51 18.91 -26.70 -20.70
C GLY A 51 19.93 -26.60 -21.86
N ASP A 52 19.46 -26.83 -23.08
CA ASP A 52 20.21 -26.65 -24.34
C ASP A 52 20.35 -25.16 -24.76
N GLY A 53 19.89 -24.22 -23.93
CA GLY A 53 19.91 -22.79 -24.21
C GLY A 53 20.95 -22.05 -23.36
N PRO A 54 21.41 -20.86 -23.79
CA PRO A 54 22.20 -20.00 -22.93
C PRO A 54 21.39 -19.66 -21.66
N PRO A 55 22.04 -19.54 -20.49
CA PRO A 55 21.36 -19.17 -19.25
C PRO A 55 20.56 -17.89 -19.47
N VAL A 56 19.24 -17.98 -19.30
CA VAL A 56 18.38 -16.81 -19.26
C VAL A 56 18.78 -16.05 -18.01
N SER A 57 19.49 -14.94 -18.17
CA SER A 57 19.71 -14.01 -17.06
C SER A 57 18.33 -13.63 -16.53
N LEU A 58 18.05 -13.98 -15.28
CA LEU A 58 16.87 -13.46 -14.60
C LEU A 58 16.86 -11.94 -14.82
N PRO A 59 15.71 -11.32 -15.15
CA PRO A 59 15.63 -9.87 -15.12
C PRO A 59 16.17 -9.44 -13.75
N PRO A 60 17.03 -8.40 -13.70
CA PRO A 60 17.59 -7.97 -12.44
C PRO A 60 16.45 -7.79 -11.45
N SER A 61 16.58 -8.36 -10.25
CA SER A 61 15.70 -8.06 -9.12
C SER A 61 15.48 -6.54 -9.14
N PRO A 62 14.23 -6.05 -9.04
CA PRO A 62 13.98 -4.62 -9.11
C PRO A 62 14.96 -3.92 -8.18
N LYS A 63 15.86 -3.12 -8.76
CA LYS A 63 16.76 -2.28 -7.97
C LYS A 63 15.86 -1.50 -7.01
N PRO A 64 16.23 -1.32 -5.73
CA PRO A 64 15.46 -0.47 -4.84
C PRO A 64 15.25 0.86 -5.56
N SER A 65 13.99 1.16 -5.85
CA SER A 65 13.58 2.42 -6.45
C SER A 65 14.28 3.52 -5.68
N ALA A 66 14.85 4.51 -6.38
CA ALA A 66 15.24 5.74 -5.71
C ALA A 66 14.06 6.20 -4.84
N SER A 67 14.34 6.53 -3.58
CA SER A 67 13.33 7.05 -2.63
C SER A 67 12.56 8.17 -3.33
N LEU A 68 11.23 8.03 -3.43
CA LEU A 68 10.36 9.06 -3.98
C LEU A 68 10.36 10.31 -3.09
N VAL A 69 10.41 10.09 -1.78
CA VAL A 69 10.40 11.16 -0.80
C VAL A 69 11.81 11.74 -0.63
N PRO A 70 11.99 13.06 -0.83
CA PRO A 70 13.27 13.71 -0.55
C PRO A 70 13.67 13.59 0.93
N ALA A 71 14.95 13.30 1.19
CA ALA A 71 15.45 13.04 2.54
C ALA A 71 15.28 14.25 3.49
N GLU A 72 15.30 15.47 2.97
CA GLU A 72 15.10 16.71 3.72
C GLU A 72 13.62 16.95 4.14
N TRP A 73 12.70 16.15 3.62
CA TRP A 73 11.32 16.08 4.10
C TRP A 73 11.18 15.02 5.22
N MET A 74 12.23 14.20 5.36
CA MET A 74 12.52 13.05 6.23
C MET A 74 13.21 13.29 7.60
N PRO A 75 12.92 14.33 8.41
CA PRO A 75 13.77 14.67 9.56
C PRO A 75 13.83 13.53 10.59
N ALA A 76 14.91 13.49 11.38
CA ALA A 76 15.03 12.52 12.48
C ALA A 76 13.92 12.73 13.53
N ALA A 77 13.06 11.72 13.66
CA ALA A 77 11.91 11.71 14.55
C ALA A 77 11.57 10.26 14.91
N GLU A 78 11.00 10.04 16.08
CA GLU A 78 10.38 8.78 16.47
C GLU A 78 8.89 8.83 16.09
N MET A 79 8.49 7.99 15.13
CA MET A 79 7.13 7.95 14.59
C MET A 79 6.55 6.54 14.72
N GLU A 80 5.28 6.46 15.10
CA GLU A 80 4.61 5.19 15.40
C GLU A 80 3.80 4.68 14.21
N ARG A 81 3.23 5.59 13.40
CA ARG A 81 2.30 5.24 12.33
C ARG A 81 2.21 6.27 11.20
N ILE A 82 1.65 5.82 10.09
CA ILE A 82 1.30 6.63 8.91
C ILE A 82 -0.22 6.51 8.72
N ILE A 83 -0.90 7.65 8.64
CA ILE A 83 -2.35 7.72 8.41
C ILE A 83 -2.59 8.37 7.05
N CYS A 84 -3.20 7.63 6.14
CA CYS A 84 -3.50 8.06 4.78
C CYS A 84 -4.89 8.69 4.68
N HIS A 85 -4.98 9.76 3.87
CA HIS A 85 -6.17 10.61 3.71
C HIS A 85 -6.42 10.92 2.23
N TRP A 86 -7.61 11.45 1.92
CA TRP A 86 -7.76 12.39 0.81
C TRP A 86 -8.11 13.77 1.35
N THR A 87 -7.85 14.80 0.56
CA THR A 87 -8.17 16.19 0.95
C THR A 87 -9.67 16.47 0.92
N ALA A 88 -10.47 15.64 0.23
CA ALA A 88 -11.83 15.97 -0.18
C ALA A 88 -11.89 17.29 -0.98
N GLY A 89 -10.80 17.59 -1.69
CA GLY A 89 -10.55 18.83 -2.40
C GLY A 89 -10.30 18.59 -3.90
N THR A 90 -9.54 19.50 -4.50
CA THR A 90 -9.19 19.42 -5.92
C THR A 90 -8.00 18.50 -6.15
N HIS A 91 -7.60 18.35 -7.41
CA HIS A 91 -6.40 17.61 -7.83
C HIS A 91 -5.07 18.31 -7.53
N GLN A 92 -5.09 19.51 -6.96
CA GLN A 92 -3.91 20.30 -6.62
C GLN A 92 -3.91 20.64 -5.13
N ALA A 93 -2.73 20.65 -4.53
CA ALA A 93 -2.58 20.96 -3.11
C ALA A 93 -2.86 22.45 -2.85
N SER A 94 -3.86 22.75 -2.02
CA SER A 94 -4.08 24.12 -1.54
C SER A 94 -3.20 24.45 -0.33
N GLU A 95 -3.08 25.73 0.02
CA GLU A 95 -2.43 26.13 1.28
C GLU A 95 -3.13 25.52 2.50
N PHE A 96 -4.46 25.41 2.44
CA PHE A 96 -5.25 24.78 3.50
C PHE A 96 -4.85 23.31 3.67
N ASP A 97 -4.77 22.54 2.58
CA ASP A 97 -4.36 21.14 2.65
C ASP A 97 -2.93 21.00 3.18
N ARG A 98 -2.02 21.85 2.68
CA ARG A 98 -0.62 21.88 3.12
C ARG A 98 -0.45 22.22 4.60
N SER A 99 -1.41 22.92 5.22
CA SER A 99 -1.37 23.22 6.64
C SER A 99 -1.78 22.04 7.56
N HIS A 100 -2.37 20.97 7.00
CA HIS A 100 -2.91 19.84 7.78
C HIS A 100 -2.20 18.50 7.58
N TYR A 101 -1.43 18.33 6.51
CA TYR A 101 -0.73 17.07 6.20
C TYR A 101 0.79 17.29 6.08
N HIS A 102 1.58 16.24 6.22
CA HIS A 102 3.04 16.31 6.03
C HIS A 102 3.43 16.18 4.56
N MET A 103 2.66 15.38 3.81
CA MET A 103 2.87 15.13 2.39
C MET A 103 1.53 15.07 1.67
N LEU A 104 1.50 15.64 0.48
CA LEU A 104 0.36 15.64 -0.41
C LEU A 104 0.75 15.12 -1.77
N ILE A 105 -0.20 14.48 -2.45
CA ILE A 105 0.02 13.86 -3.76
C ILE A 105 -1.03 14.39 -4.73
N GLU A 106 -0.59 15.15 -5.71
CA GLU A 106 -1.44 15.72 -6.77
C GLU A 106 -1.85 14.64 -7.78
N ALA A 107 -2.81 14.95 -8.67
CA ALA A 107 -3.40 13.95 -9.58
C ALA A 107 -2.43 13.20 -10.48
N ASP A 108 -1.29 13.81 -10.81
CA ASP A 108 -0.21 13.24 -11.62
C ASP A 108 0.81 12.45 -10.79
N GLY A 109 0.57 12.26 -9.49
CA GLY A 109 1.49 11.60 -8.57
C GLY A 109 2.59 12.53 -8.02
N LYS A 110 2.59 13.82 -8.39
CA LYS A 110 3.58 14.78 -7.89
C LYS A 110 3.43 15.00 -6.38
N LEU A 111 4.56 14.92 -5.69
CA LEU A 111 4.62 15.17 -4.25
C LEU A 111 4.68 16.68 -3.97
N VAL A 112 3.86 17.12 -3.02
CA VAL A 112 3.88 18.47 -2.45
C VAL A 112 4.12 18.36 -0.95
N ARG A 113 5.11 19.10 -0.46
CA ARG A 113 5.44 19.14 0.97
C ARG A 113 4.38 19.92 1.75
N GLY A 114 3.93 19.31 2.84
CA GLY A 114 3.20 19.99 3.90
C GLY A 114 4.01 21.07 4.60
N ILE A 115 3.31 21.99 5.25
CA ILE A 115 3.93 23.07 6.03
C ILE A 115 4.48 22.53 7.36
N PRO A 116 3.72 21.75 8.16
CA PRO A 116 4.26 21.20 9.41
C PRO A 116 5.34 20.15 9.14
N SER A 117 6.40 20.18 9.94
CA SER A 117 7.42 19.14 9.94
C SER A 117 6.91 17.87 10.63
N ILE A 118 7.27 16.68 10.11
CA ILE A 118 6.99 15.38 10.75
C ILE A 118 7.45 15.36 12.21
N LYS A 119 8.57 16.03 12.54
CA LYS A 119 9.12 16.11 13.90
C LYS A 119 8.19 16.78 14.91
N LEU A 120 7.22 17.58 14.45
CA LEU A 120 6.22 18.21 15.33
C LEU A 120 5.14 17.22 15.78
N ASN A 121 4.92 16.14 15.03
CA ASN A 121 3.99 15.06 15.39
C ASN A 121 4.65 13.94 16.20
N GLU A 122 5.98 13.91 16.35
CA GLU A 122 6.67 13.00 17.29
C GLU A 122 6.02 13.07 18.67
N ALA A 123 5.79 11.92 19.32
CA ALA A 123 5.06 11.88 20.58
C ALA A 123 5.89 12.46 21.76
N PRO A 124 5.31 13.36 22.58
CA PRO A 124 4.02 14.02 22.41
C PRO A 124 4.08 15.16 21.37
N ALA A 125 3.00 15.32 20.59
CA ALA A 125 2.94 16.34 19.54
C ALA A 125 3.16 17.76 20.10
N LYS A 126 3.85 18.60 19.32
CA LYS A 126 4.31 19.94 19.68
C LYS A 126 3.44 21.00 19.03
N LYS A 127 3.44 22.24 19.55
CA LYS A 127 2.67 23.35 18.95
C LYS A 127 3.03 23.51 17.46
N GLY A 128 2.01 23.61 16.60
CA GLY A 128 2.17 23.72 15.14
C GLY A 128 2.27 22.38 14.40
N TYR A 129 2.01 21.26 15.08
CA TYR A 129 1.89 19.93 14.47
C TYR A 129 0.78 19.86 13.40
N ALA A 130 0.86 18.87 12.52
CA ALA A 130 -0.16 18.58 11.52
C ALA A 130 -1.37 17.89 12.17
N ALA A 131 -2.52 18.57 12.22
CA ALA A 131 -3.75 18.06 12.82
C ALA A 131 -4.64 17.37 11.76
N HIS A 132 -4.32 16.13 11.42
CA HIS A 132 -5.01 15.36 10.36
C HIS A 132 -5.94 14.26 10.89
N THR A 133 -5.86 13.87 12.16
CA THR A 133 -6.65 12.75 12.70
C THR A 133 -7.08 13.03 14.13
N LEU A 134 -8.38 13.10 14.37
CA LEU A 134 -8.95 13.38 15.68
C LEU A 134 -8.39 12.39 16.73
N ASN A 135 -7.78 12.94 17.79
CA ASN A 135 -7.18 12.19 18.90
C ASN A 135 -6.10 11.16 18.50
N CYS A 136 -5.49 11.28 17.32
CA CYS A 136 -4.50 10.33 16.82
C CYS A 136 -3.36 11.01 16.04
N ASN A 137 -3.01 12.25 16.37
CA ASN A 137 -1.94 13.00 15.68
C ASN A 137 -0.54 12.74 16.26
N SER A 138 -0.42 12.59 17.59
CA SER A 138 0.85 12.23 18.23
C SER A 138 1.35 10.87 17.74
N GLY A 139 2.61 10.80 17.34
CA GLY A 139 3.24 9.63 16.75
C GLY A 139 2.80 9.33 15.31
N SER A 140 2.00 10.19 14.67
CA SER A 140 1.39 9.89 13.37
C SER A 140 1.87 10.81 12.25
N ILE A 141 2.16 10.23 11.08
CA ILE A 141 2.47 10.95 9.85
C ILE A 141 1.23 10.97 8.95
N GLY A 142 0.63 12.15 8.72
CA GLY A 142 -0.42 12.34 7.72
C GLY A 142 0.11 12.48 6.29
N VAL A 143 -0.36 11.59 5.40
CA VAL A 143 -0.13 11.64 3.94
C VAL A 143 -1.49 11.73 3.25
N SER A 144 -1.68 12.69 2.34
CA SER A 144 -2.99 12.94 1.72
C SER A 144 -2.96 12.93 0.19
N LEU A 145 -3.97 12.34 -0.43
CA LEU A 145 -4.23 12.43 -1.86
C LEU A 145 -5.09 13.68 -2.15
N CYS A 146 -4.64 14.55 -3.04
CA CYS A 146 -5.42 15.71 -3.47
C CYS A 146 -6.55 15.24 -4.41
N CYS A 147 -7.71 14.86 -3.87
CA CYS A 147 -8.84 14.32 -4.62
C CYS A 147 -10.13 14.30 -3.80
N MET A 148 -11.17 13.71 -4.39
CA MET A 148 -12.49 13.43 -3.82
C MET A 148 -13.35 14.67 -3.52
N GLY A 149 -13.05 15.81 -4.16
CA GLY A 149 -13.85 17.02 -4.04
C GLY A 149 -15.26 16.86 -4.61
N GLY A 150 -16.26 17.02 -3.74
CA GLY A 150 -17.67 16.81 -4.06
C GLY A 150 -18.08 15.34 -4.15
N SER A 151 -17.31 14.43 -3.57
CA SER A 151 -17.63 13.01 -3.53
C SER A 151 -18.75 12.67 -2.53
N ASN A 152 -19.41 11.54 -2.76
CA ASN A 152 -20.42 10.96 -1.89
C ASN A 152 -20.12 9.48 -1.65
N GLU A 153 -20.22 9.00 -0.41
CA GLU A 153 -19.87 7.62 -0.06
C GLU A 153 -20.94 6.62 -0.54
N ALA A 154 -22.23 6.96 -0.37
CA ALA A 154 -23.36 6.07 -0.66
C ALA A 154 -24.61 6.85 -1.14
N PRO A 155 -25.12 6.58 -2.36
CA PRO A 155 -24.48 5.80 -3.41
C PRO A 155 -23.14 6.43 -3.80
N PHE A 156 -22.16 5.59 -4.13
CA PHE A 156 -20.81 6.10 -4.35
C PHE A 156 -20.75 6.96 -5.61
N ASP A 157 -20.24 8.17 -5.42
CA ASP A 157 -19.88 9.13 -6.46
C ASP A 157 -18.49 9.67 -6.13
N PRO A 158 -17.49 9.49 -7.00
CA PRO A 158 -16.14 10.00 -6.74
C PRO A 158 -16.03 11.52 -6.83
N GLY A 159 -17.09 12.23 -7.22
CA GLY A 159 -17.15 13.67 -7.33
C GLY A 159 -16.39 14.22 -8.54
N LYS A 160 -16.03 15.50 -8.48
CA LYS A 160 -15.38 16.23 -9.59
C LYS A 160 -13.90 15.91 -9.75
N TYR A 161 -13.28 15.38 -8.70
CA TYR A 161 -11.83 15.15 -8.62
C TYR A 161 -11.56 13.71 -8.18
N PRO A 162 -11.94 12.69 -8.98
CA PRO A 162 -11.76 11.28 -8.60
C PRO A 162 -10.29 10.98 -8.28
N MET A 163 -10.05 10.11 -7.29
CA MET A 163 -8.71 9.55 -7.03
C MET A 163 -8.14 8.90 -8.29
N THR A 164 -6.94 9.30 -8.69
CA THR A 164 -6.25 8.74 -9.87
C THR A 164 -5.43 7.49 -9.51
N ARG A 165 -5.05 6.72 -10.52
CA ARG A 165 -4.16 5.57 -10.33
C ARG A 165 -2.75 6.02 -9.96
N GLU A 166 -2.30 7.11 -10.57
CA GLU A 166 -0.99 7.73 -10.38
C GLU A 166 -0.82 8.21 -8.92
N GLN A 167 -1.86 8.79 -8.34
CA GLN A 167 -1.91 9.15 -6.92
C GLN A 167 -1.68 7.96 -6.01
N TRP A 168 -2.39 6.85 -6.28
CA TRP A 168 -2.30 5.64 -5.48
C TRP A 168 -0.93 4.96 -5.59
N ASP A 169 -0.37 4.90 -6.80
CA ASP A 169 0.96 4.34 -7.03
C ASP A 169 2.05 5.18 -6.34
N ALA A 170 1.94 6.51 -6.37
CA ALA A 170 2.83 7.39 -5.61
C ALA A 170 2.66 7.20 -4.10
N LEU A 171 1.42 7.11 -3.60
CA LEU A 171 1.12 6.90 -2.18
C LEU A 171 1.80 5.67 -1.61
N THR A 172 1.66 4.53 -2.27
CA THR A 172 2.23 3.26 -1.79
C THR A 172 3.77 3.30 -1.77
N GLY A 173 4.40 4.07 -2.68
CA GLY A 173 5.84 4.34 -2.64
C GLY A 173 6.25 5.28 -1.50
N VAL A 174 5.50 6.36 -1.27
CA VAL A 174 5.71 7.29 -0.14
C VAL A 174 5.61 6.55 1.19
N VAL A 175 4.59 5.69 1.35
CA VAL A 175 4.41 4.88 2.57
C VAL A 175 5.60 3.95 2.77
N ALA A 176 6.11 3.30 1.71
CA ALA A 176 7.29 2.44 1.80
C ALA A 176 8.54 3.22 2.25
N ASP A 177 8.77 4.41 1.70
CA ASP A 177 9.89 5.27 2.09
C ASP A 177 9.81 5.71 3.54
N LEU A 178 8.63 6.13 4.01
CA LEU A 178 8.39 6.51 5.40
C LEU A 178 8.57 5.31 6.35
N CYS A 179 8.03 4.14 5.99
CA CYS A 179 8.21 2.91 6.75
C CYS A 179 9.69 2.55 6.90
N ARG A 180 10.46 2.61 5.81
CA ARG A 180 11.91 2.36 5.82
C ARG A 180 12.65 3.40 6.67
N ARG A 181 12.32 4.69 6.51
CA ARG A 181 13.00 5.79 7.18
C ARG A 181 12.80 5.80 8.69
N TYR A 182 11.60 5.45 9.14
CA TYR A 182 11.18 5.54 10.54
C TYR A 182 11.05 4.18 11.22
N SER A 183 11.44 3.09 10.54
CA SER A 183 11.29 1.71 11.04
C SER A 183 9.86 1.36 11.46
N ILE A 184 8.86 1.92 10.76
CA ILE A 184 7.44 1.66 11.03
C ILE A 184 7.08 0.31 10.37
N PRO A 185 6.70 -0.72 11.13
CA PRO A 185 6.27 -1.98 10.56
C PRO A 185 4.97 -1.79 9.75
N ILE A 186 4.78 -2.50 8.66
CA ILE A 186 3.51 -2.44 7.90
C ILE A 186 2.49 -3.36 8.56
N LYS A 187 1.58 -2.78 9.37
CA LYS A 187 0.42 -3.45 9.98
C LYS A 187 -0.82 -2.56 9.86
N ASP A 188 -1.99 -3.14 10.06
CA ASP A 188 -3.29 -2.45 10.10
C ASP A 188 -3.43 -1.39 11.23
N THR A 189 -2.52 -1.42 12.21
CA THR A 189 -2.44 -0.47 13.33
C THR A 189 -1.37 0.63 13.14
N THR A 190 -0.58 0.55 12.07
CA THR A 190 0.61 1.40 11.85
C THR A 190 0.68 1.99 10.45
N VAL A 191 0.05 1.35 9.46
CA VAL A 191 -0.18 1.89 8.12
C VAL A 191 -1.66 1.68 7.81
N LEU A 192 -2.42 2.77 7.91
CA LEU A 192 -3.87 2.73 7.86
C LEU A 192 -4.43 3.99 7.22
N SER A 193 -5.64 3.89 6.70
CA SER A 193 -6.39 5.06 6.27
C SER A 193 -7.23 5.62 7.43
N HIS A 194 -7.70 6.87 7.37
CA HIS A 194 -8.53 7.47 8.44
C HIS A 194 -9.75 6.61 8.85
N ALA A 195 -10.45 6.02 7.88
CA ALA A 195 -11.58 5.11 8.05
C ALA A 195 -11.27 3.86 8.88
N GLU A 196 -10.01 3.44 8.92
CA GLU A 196 -9.57 2.30 9.71
C GLU A 196 -9.30 2.68 11.18
N VAL A 197 -9.04 3.96 11.49
CA VAL A 197 -8.58 4.42 12.82
C VAL A 197 -9.51 3.97 13.94
N GLN A 198 -10.83 4.16 13.79
CA GLN A 198 -11.76 3.82 14.86
C GLN A 198 -11.81 2.32 15.12
N ASN A 199 -11.85 1.51 14.06
CA ASN A 199 -11.98 0.06 14.18
C ASN A 199 -10.66 -0.61 14.60
N ASN A 200 -9.54 -0.15 14.05
CA ASN A 200 -8.24 -0.80 14.26
C ASN A 200 -7.55 -0.29 15.53
N LEU A 201 -7.77 0.95 15.93
CA LEU A 201 -7.11 1.56 17.10
C LEU A 201 -8.04 1.82 18.28
N GLY A 202 -9.36 1.67 18.12
CA GLY A 202 -10.33 1.99 19.17
C GLY A 202 -10.46 3.48 19.48
N ILE A 203 -9.94 4.36 18.61
CA ILE A 203 -9.98 5.81 18.81
C ILE A 203 -11.17 6.39 18.04
N GLN A 204 -12.18 6.85 18.78
CA GLN A 204 -13.42 7.40 18.21
C GLN A 204 -13.15 8.47 17.13
N GLN A 205 -13.71 8.26 15.94
CA GLN A 205 -13.70 9.20 14.83
C GLN A 205 -15.13 9.71 14.53
N ARG A 206 -15.25 10.70 13.64
CA ARG A 206 -16.52 11.31 13.24
C ARG A 206 -16.97 10.80 11.85
N ASN A 207 -17.10 9.48 11.71
CA ASN A 207 -17.54 8.83 10.46
C ASN A 207 -16.70 9.22 9.23
N LYS A 208 -15.37 9.26 9.40
CA LYS A 208 -14.44 9.52 8.30
C LYS A 208 -14.30 8.25 7.45
N TRP A 209 -14.33 8.40 6.13
CA TRP A 209 -14.39 7.29 5.19
C TRP A 209 -13.18 7.20 4.25
N ASP A 210 -12.06 7.85 4.57
CA ASP A 210 -10.79 7.72 3.86
C ASP A 210 -10.10 6.39 4.23
N PHE A 211 -9.91 5.37 3.41
CA PHE A 211 -10.48 5.05 2.13
C PHE A 211 -11.46 3.90 2.33
N THR A 212 -12.74 4.09 2.08
CA THR A 212 -13.72 2.99 1.97
C THR A 212 -13.99 2.64 0.51
N ARG A 213 -13.48 3.44 -0.44
CA ARG A 213 -13.60 3.28 -1.89
C ARG A 213 -12.36 3.80 -2.61
N LEU A 214 -12.00 3.16 -3.72
CA LEU A 214 -10.95 3.61 -4.63
C LEU A 214 -11.59 3.98 -5.97
N ALA A 215 -11.50 5.25 -6.38
CA ALA A 215 -12.18 5.70 -7.60
C ALA A 215 -11.62 5.02 -8.87
N PHE A 216 -10.30 4.81 -8.93
CA PHE A 216 -9.63 4.12 -10.03
C PHE A 216 -9.85 2.60 -10.02
N ASP A 217 -10.30 2.03 -8.90
CA ASP A 217 -10.57 0.59 -8.75
C ASP A 217 -11.87 0.36 -7.96
N PRO A 218 -13.04 0.52 -8.61
CA PRO A 218 -14.35 0.40 -7.95
C PRO A 218 -14.65 -1.00 -7.41
N SER A 219 -13.83 -2.01 -7.73
CA SER A 219 -13.99 -3.38 -7.24
C SER A 219 -13.60 -3.51 -5.77
N VAL A 220 -12.72 -2.63 -5.26
CA VAL A 220 -12.27 -2.61 -3.87
C VAL A 220 -13.23 -1.76 -3.03
N LYS A 221 -13.85 -2.39 -2.04
CA LYS A 221 -14.91 -1.77 -1.22
C LYS A 221 -14.69 -2.05 0.27
N GLY A 222 -14.86 -1.02 1.08
CA GLY A 222 -14.73 -1.05 2.53
C GLY A 222 -13.32 -0.69 3.01
N ALA A 223 -13.25 -0.11 4.21
CA ALA A 223 -12.02 0.37 4.84
C ALA A 223 -10.93 -0.72 4.88
N LYS A 224 -11.31 -1.93 5.33
CA LYS A 224 -10.40 -3.06 5.43
C LYS A 224 -9.79 -3.44 4.08
N ALA A 225 -10.60 -3.59 3.03
CA ALA A 225 -10.11 -4.00 1.72
C ALA A 225 -9.18 -2.94 1.10
N CYS A 226 -9.51 -1.65 1.25
CA CYS A 226 -8.65 -0.57 0.78
C CYS A 226 -7.32 -0.52 1.56
N GLY A 227 -7.38 -0.65 2.88
CA GLY A 227 -6.19 -0.70 3.74
C GLY A 227 -5.30 -1.91 3.46
N ASP A 228 -5.89 -3.09 3.24
CA ASP A 228 -5.13 -4.31 2.92
C ASP A 228 -4.39 -4.15 1.58
N LYS A 229 -5.03 -3.56 0.58
CA LYS A 229 -4.40 -3.22 -0.70
C LYS A 229 -3.26 -2.21 -0.53
N LEU A 230 -3.46 -1.14 0.24
CA LEU A 230 -2.43 -0.14 0.54
C LEU A 230 -1.19 -0.80 1.17
N ARG A 231 -1.40 -1.63 2.20
CA ARG A 231 -0.33 -2.31 2.91
C ARG A 231 0.40 -3.32 2.03
N ALA A 232 -0.32 -4.09 1.22
CA ALA A 232 0.28 -5.07 0.30
C ALA A 232 1.17 -4.38 -0.74
N GLU A 233 0.70 -3.29 -1.34
CA GLU A 233 1.45 -2.56 -2.37
C GLU A 233 2.62 -1.74 -1.81
N ALA A 234 2.46 -1.15 -0.61
CA ALA A 234 3.58 -0.52 0.09
C ALA A 234 4.65 -1.55 0.48
N LYS A 235 4.25 -2.73 0.97
CA LYS A 235 5.17 -3.81 1.31
C LYS A 235 5.95 -4.34 0.11
N ALA A 236 5.34 -4.38 -1.08
CA ALA A 236 6.02 -4.74 -2.31
C ALA A 236 7.09 -3.73 -2.75
N LYS A 237 7.11 -2.53 -2.15
CA LYS A 237 8.05 -1.42 -2.44
C LYS A 237 9.08 -1.17 -1.33
N LEU A 238 9.02 -1.93 -0.23
CA LEU A 238 9.97 -1.83 0.89
C LEU A 238 11.33 -2.45 0.53
#